data_AF-B7PIX4-F1
#
_entry.id   AF-B7PIX4-F1
#
_cell.length_a   1.000
_cell.length_b   1.000
_cell.length_c   1.000
_cell.angle_alpha   90.00
_cell.angle_beta   90.00
_cell.angle_gamma   90.00
#
_symmetry.space_group_name_H-M   'P 1'
#
loop_
_entity.id
_entity.type
_entity.pdbx_description
1 polymer ?
#
loop_
_entity_poly.entity_id
_entity_poly.type
_entity_poly.pdbx_seq_one_letter_code
_entity_poly.pdbx_strand_id
1 'polypeptide(L)'
;MTCLLKSVVRREDGKGIEVQQNFAAYTSSHGHYLFSPESPVAVEFKNNISCRVVTTTLVHEVHQWINPWISQVIRLYVSEDYVEFDWTLGPVPLE
;
A
#
# COMPACT_ATOMS: atom_id res chain seq x y z
N MET A 1 -9.70 -5.39 -12.31
CA MET A 1 -8.68 -6.20 -11.61
C MET A 1 -7.99 -5.25 -10.64
N THR A 2 -8.09 -5.45 -9.34
CA THR A 2 -7.39 -4.62 -8.34
C THR A 2 -6.07 -5.31 -8.00
N CYS A 3 -4.95 -4.61 -8.12
CA CYS A 3 -3.64 -5.17 -7.80
C CYS A 3 -3.31 -5.17 -6.30
N LEU A 4 -4.32 -5.03 -5.44
CA LEU A 4 -4.18 -4.91 -4.00
C LEU A 4 -3.83 -6.25 -3.35
N LEU A 5 -3.11 -6.19 -2.24
CA LEU A 5 -2.85 -7.37 -1.42
C LEU A 5 -4.18 -7.97 -0.93
N LYS A 6 -4.28 -9.30 -1.02
CA LYS A 6 -5.47 -10.05 -0.61
C LYS A 6 -5.20 -11.04 0.52
N SER A 7 -4.03 -11.66 0.52
CA SER A 7 -3.64 -12.64 1.53
C SER A 7 -2.13 -12.74 1.64
N VAL A 8 -1.69 -13.19 2.81
CA VAL A 8 -0.30 -13.55 3.07
C VAL A 8 -0.29 -15.00 3.53
N VAL A 9 0.56 -15.82 2.93
CA VAL A 9 0.66 -17.24 3.22
C VAL A 9 2.11 -17.58 3.53
N ARG A 10 2.34 -18.22 4.68
CA ARG A 10 3.65 -18.77 5.03
C ARG A 10 3.86 -20.05 4.23
N ARG A 11 5.00 -20.16 3.56
CA ARG A 11 5.31 -21.34 2.73
C ARG A 11 5.55 -22.61 3.54
N GLU A 12 6.10 -22.49 4.75
CA GLU A 12 6.53 -23.63 5.59
C GLU A 12 5.36 -24.54 6.00
N ASP A 13 4.25 -23.95 6.46
CA ASP A 13 3.09 -24.67 6.98
C ASP A 13 1.81 -24.43 6.17
N GLY A 14 1.89 -23.62 5.11
CA GLY A 14 0.76 -23.25 4.26
C GLY A 14 -0.30 -22.42 4.97
N LYS A 15 -0.05 -21.97 6.22
CA LYS A 15 -1.00 -21.14 6.95
C LYS A 15 -0.93 -19.72 6.42
N GLY A 16 -2.11 -19.14 6.20
CA GLY A 16 -2.22 -17.78 5.74
C GLY A 16 -3.36 -17.04 6.40
N ILE A 17 -3.28 -15.72 6.31
CA ILE A 17 -4.33 -14.80 6.73
C ILE A 17 -4.82 -14.04 5.49
N GLU A 18 -6.13 -13.83 5.41
CA GLU A 18 -6.67 -12.84 4.50
C GLU A 18 -6.39 -11.46 5.07
N VAL A 19 -5.77 -10.60 4.25
CA VAL A 19 -5.41 -9.25 4.64
C VAL A 19 -5.53 -8.34 3.43
N GLN A 20 -6.21 -7.21 3.62
CA GLN A 20 -6.31 -6.16 2.63
C GLN A 20 -5.54 -4.95 3.13
N GLN A 21 -4.70 -4.39 2.27
CA GLN A 21 -4.01 -3.13 2.52
C GLN A 21 -4.50 -2.11 1.49
N ASN A 22 -4.76 -0.88 1.94
CA ASN A 22 -5.20 0.24 1.11
C ASN A 22 -4.60 1.55 1.64
N PHE A 23 -4.58 2.57 0.79
CA PHE A 23 -4.27 3.95 1.18
C PHE A 23 -5.55 4.74 1.38
N ALA A 24 -5.57 5.63 2.36
CA ALA A 24 -6.65 6.56 2.61
C ALA A 24 -6.13 7.89 3.11
N ALA A 25 -6.91 8.96 2.93
CA ALA A 25 -6.58 10.30 3.41
C ALA A 25 -7.73 10.90 4.22
N TYR A 26 -7.37 11.73 5.19
CA TYR A 26 -8.30 12.59 5.91
C TYR A 26 -8.21 14.02 5.38
N THR A 27 -9.34 14.70 5.28
CA THR A 27 -9.37 16.15 5.06
C THR A 27 -9.33 16.86 6.39
N SER A 28 -8.51 17.90 6.49
CA SER A 28 -8.36 18.72 7.68
C SER A 28 -7.98 20.14 7.28
N SER A 29 -8.66 21.12 7.87
CA SER A 29 -8.30 22.54 7.82
C SER A 29 -7.41 22.97 8.99
N HIS A 30 -7.11 22.05 9.92
CA HIS A 30 -6.27 22.30 11.10
C HIS A 30 -4.79 22.04 10.82
N GLY A 31 -3.92 22.84 11.45
CA GLY A 31 -2.47 22.84 11.21
C GLY A 31 -1.67 21.76 11.96
N HIS A 32 -0.36 22.01 12.10
CA HIS A 32 0.67 21.01 12.47
C HIS A 32 0.50 20.24 13.78
N TYR A 33 -0.30 20.73 14.73
CA TYR A 33 -0.32 20.21 16.10
C TYR A 33 -1.56 19.39 16.45
N LEU A 34 -2.62 19.47 15.64
CA LEU A 34 -3.90 18.87 15.96
C LEU A 34 -4.40 18.02 14.78
N PHE A 35 -4.53 16.72 15.01
CA PHE A 35 -5.25 15.83 14.12
C PHE A 35 -6.75 15.94 14.41
N SER A 36 -7.42 16.87 13.72
CA SER A 36 -8.87 17.09 13.80
C SER A 36 -9.45 17.06 12.38
N PRO A 37 -9.73 15.86 11.86
CA PRO A 37 -10.29 15.72 10.52
C PRO A 37 -11.73 16.22 10.48
N GLU A 38 -12.14 16.73 9.32
CA GLU A 38 -13.51 17.23 9.09
C GLU A 38 -14.56 16.11 9.13
N SER A 39 -14.12 14.88 8.83
CA SER A 39 -14.91 13.66 8.89
C SER A 39 -14.15 12.59 9.70
N PRO A 40 -14.86 11.77 10.51
CA PRO A 40 -14.24 10.64 11.19
C PRO A 40 -13.88 9.49 10.23
N VAL A 41 -14.37 9.52 8.98
CA VAL A 41 -14.12 8.50 7.96
C VAL A 41 -13.11 9.01 6.93
N ALA A 42 -12.04 8.25 6.73
CA ALA A 42 -11.04 8.53 5.70
C ALA A 42 -11.57 8.21 4.29
N VAL A 43 -11.09 8.97 3.30
CA VAL A 43 -11.36 8.72 1.87
C VAL A 43 -10.35 7.72 1.34
N GLU A 44 -10.82 6.56 0.87
CA GLU A 44 -9.96 5.48 0.38
C GLU A 44 -9.59 5.63 -1.10
N PHE A 45 -8.34 5.29 -1.44
CA PHE A 45 -7.84 5.25 -2.81
C PHE A 45 -7.83 3.81 -3.33
N LYS A 46 -9.00 3.32 -3.78
CA LYS A 46 -9.19 1.92 -4.22
C LYS A 46 -9.37 1.74 -5.74
N ASN A 47 -9.55 2.82 -6.47
CA ASN A 47 -9.93 2.78 -7.88
C ASN A 47 -8.72 3.00 -8.80
N ASN A 48 -8.73 2.36 -9.97
CA ASN A 48 -7.75 2.55 -11.06
C ASN A 48 -6.27 2.29 -10.68
N ILE A 49 -6.04 1.41 -9.72
CA ILE A 49 -4.70 1.00 -9.34
C ILE A 49 -4.06 0.21 -10.48
N SER A 50 -2.92 0.68 -10.97
CA SER A 50 -2.09 -0.06 -11.92
C SER A 50 -0.95 -0.76 -11.19
N CYS A 51 -0.49 -1.88 -11.72
CA CYS A 51 0.65 -2.56 -11.13
C CYS A 51 1.54 -3.26 -12.16
N ARG A 52 2.76 -3.54 -11.72
CA ARG A 52 3.75 -4.34 -12.44
C ARG A 52 4.39 -5.31 -11.48
N VAL A 53 4.48 -6.57 -11.89
CA VAL A 53 5.22 -7.60 -11.15
C VAL A 53 6.63 -7.70 -11.70
N VAL A 54 7.62 -7.70 -10.81
CA VAL A 54 9.03 -7.88 -11.14
C VAL A 54 9.56 -9.07 -10.32
N THR A 55 10.07 -10.08 -11.00
CA THR A 55 10.62 -11.27 -10.34
C THR A 55 12.10 -11.38 -10.69
N THR A 56 12.93 -11.48 -9.66
CA THR A 56 14.37 -11.72 -9.78
C THR A 56 14.77 -12.97 -8.99
N THR A 57 16.06 -13.29 -8.97
CA THR A 57 16.58 -14.44 -8.20
C THR A 57 16.58 -14.24 -6.68
N LEU A 58 16.61 -12.99 -6.21
CA LEU A 58 16.73 -12.66 -4.78
C LEU A 58 15.45 -12.02 -4.21
N VAL A 59 14.67 -11.35 -5.06
CA VAL A 59 13.48 -10.61 -4.65
C VAL A 59 12.36 -10.73 -5.68
N HIS A 60 11.14 -10.84 -5.17
CA HIS A 60 9.91 -10.64 -5.94
C HIS A 60 9.25 -9.35 -5.50
N GLU A 61 8.92 -8.50 -6.46
CA GLU A 61 8.35 -7.18 -6.21
C GLU A 61 7.02 -7.00 -6.93
N VAL A 62 6.09 -6.29 -6.28
CA VAL A 62 4.87 -5.78 -6.89
C VAL A 62 4.92 -4.27 -6.78
N HIS A 63 5.09 -3.59 -7.92
CA HIS A 63 5.04 -2.14 -8.03
C HIS A 63 3.59 -1.75 -8.27
N GLN A 64 3.05 -0.89 -7.42
CA GLN A 64 1.68 -0.38 -7.47
C GLN A 64 1.71 1.14 -7.63
N TRP A 65 0.97 1.64 -8.62
CA TRP A 65 0.67 3.07 -8.74
C TRP A 65 -0.81 3.26 -8.42
N ILE A 66 -1.07 3.83 -7.24
CA ILE A 66 -2.40 3.98 -6.67
C ILE A 66 -3.07 5.20 -7.29
N ASN A 67 -2.35 6.31 -7.35
CA ASN A 67 -2.74 7.55 -8.03
C ASN A 67 -1.46 8.34 -8.43
N PRO A 68 -1.56 9.52 -9.05
CA PRO A 68 -0.38 10.28 -9.51
C PRO A 68 0.67 10.65 -8.45
N TRP A 69 0.33 10.60 -7.16
CA TRP A 69 1.20 11.00 -6.05
C TRP A 69 1.36 9.91 -4.97
N ILE A 70 0.77 8.72 -5.17
CA ILE A 70 0.90 7.57 -4.28
C ILE A 70 1.36 6.36 -5.09
N SER A 71 2.53 5.85 -4.76
CA SER A 71 3.03 4.56 -5.25
C SER A 71 3.55 3.70 -4.11
N GLN A 72 3.53 2.39 -4.30
CA GLN A 72 4.04 1.41 -3.37
C GLN A 72 4.82 0.33 -4.10
N VAL A 73 5.89 -0.18 -3.48
CA VAL A 73 6.54 -1.42 -3.87
C VAL A 73 6.40 -2.40 -2.71
N ILE A 74 5.81 -3.56 -3.00
CA ILE A 74 5.72 -4.67 -2.06
C ILE A 74 6.84 -5.64 -2.40
N ARG A 75 7.76 -5.93 -1.47
CA ARG A 75 8.90 -6.82 -1.70
C ARG A 75 8.81 -8.09 -0.85
N LEU A 76 9.12 -9.21 -1.49
CA LEU A 76 9.33 -10.50 -0.88
C LEU A 76 10.76 -10.94 -1.18
N TYR A 77 11.62 -10.90 -0.17
CA TYR A 77 12.98 -11.40 -0.27
C TYR A 77 13.00 -12.90 0.00
N VAL A 78 13.87 -13.63 -0.71
CA VAL A 78 13.97 -15.10 -0.60
C VAL A 78 14.48 -15.54 0.79
N SER A 79 15.30 -14.72 1.45
CA SER A 79 15.94 -15.03 2.74
C SER A 79 15.21 -14.51 3.98
N GLU A 80 14.11 -13.77 3.80
CA GLU A 80 13.45 -13.05 4.89
C GLU A 80 12.06 -13.62 5.18
N ASP A 81 11.63 -13.53 6.43
CA ASP A 81 10.33 -14.02 6.92
C ASP A 81 9.25 -12.93 7.02
N TYR A 82 9.51 -11.75 6.47
CA TYR A 82 8.60 -10.61 6.41
C TYR A 82 8.31 -10.16 4.98
N VAL A 83 7.24 -9.38 4.84
CA VAL A 83 6.90 -8.65 3.61
C VAL A 83 7.26 -7.19 3.81
N GLU A 84 8.06 -6.63 2.93
CA GLU A 84 8.41 -5.21 2.97
C GLU A 84 7.38 -4.40 2.18
N PHE A 85 6.89 -3.31 2.78
CA PHE A 85 6.05 -2.31 2.11
C PHE A 85 6.80 -0.99 2.08
N ASP A 86 7.19 -0.59 0.87
CA ASP A 86 7.87 0.67 0.62
C ASP A 86 6.90 1.60 -0.11
N TRP A 87 6.52 2.71 0.52
CA TRP A 87 5.58 3.66 -0.05
C TRP A 87 6.24 5.01 -0.33
N THR A 88 5.86 5.61 -1.45
CA THR A 88 6.22 6.98 -1.80
C THR A 88 4.94 7.81 -1.87
N LEU A 89 4.92 8.89 -1.09
CA LEU A 89 3.83 9.85 -1.05
C LEU A 89 4.38 11.21 -1.47
N GLY A 90 3.83 11.78 -2.54
CA GLY A 90 3.96 13.18 -2.83
C GLY A 90 4.32 13.54 -4.28
N PRO A 91 4.17 14.83 -4.63
CA PRO A 91 3.59 15.87 -3.78
C PRO A 91 2.09 15.65 -3.56
N VAL A 92 1.62 15.82 -2.32
CA VAL A 92 0.19 15.67 -1.99
C VAL A 92 -0.54 16.89 -2.56
N PRO A 93 -1.57 16.73 -3.41
CA PRO A 93 -2.37 17.84 -3.90
C PRO A 93 -3.04 18.57 -2.72
N LEU A 94 -2.93 19.91 -2.70
CA LEU A 94 -3.55 20.77 -1.68
C LEU A 94 -4.85 21.41 -2.17
N GLU A 95 -5.34 20.98 -3.32
CA GLU A 95 -6.55 21.50 -3.98
C GLU A 95 -7.84 21.07 -3.27
#